data_AF-A0A9D6MA62-F1
#
_entry.id   AF-A0A9D6MA62-F1
#
_cell.length_a   1.000
_cell.length_b   1.000
_cell.length_c   1.000
_cell.angle_alpha   90.00
_cell.angle_beta   90.00
_cell.angle_gamma   90.00
#
_symmetry.space_group_name_H-M   'P 1'
#
loop_
_entity.id
_entity.type
_entity.pdbx_description
1 polymer ?
#
loop_
_entity_poly.entity_id
_entity_poly.type
_entity_poly.pdbx_seq_one_letter_code
_entity_poly.pdbx_strand_id
1 'polypeptide(L)'
;MPLRIPTLITHATMGLDTVELVIALEEAYRVELPREDLVRVRTVADLFDVIATRTGRGLVGRYAGPEWEDYRQRVSDELGVEIAKLAPMARFLQDLGID
;
A
#
# COMPACT_ATOMS: atom_id res chain seq x y z
N MET A 1 -26.39 27.13 -2.76
CA MET A 1 -26.15 25.67 -2.85
C MET A 1 -24.66 25.47 -3.02
N PRO A 2 -23.91 24.94 -2.04
CA PRO A 2 -22.49 24.71 -2.23
C PRO A 2 -22.27 23.47 -3.09
N LEU A 3 -21.24 23.58 -3.92
CA LEU A 3 -20.90 22.72 -5.05
C LEU A 3 -20.51 21.33 -4.57
N ARG A 4 -21.15 20.28 -5.11
CA ARG A 4 -20.66 18.90 -5.01
C ARG A 4 -19.49 18.78 -5.98
N ILE A 5 -18.27 18.72 -5.45
CA ILE A 5 -17.11 18.30 -6.23
C ILE A 5 -17.32 16.80 -6.50
N PRO A 6 -17.48 16.35 -7.74
CA PRO A 6 -17.46 14.92 -8.02
C PRO A 6 -16.00 14.49 -7.87
N THR A 7 -15.72 13.57 -6.94
CA THR A 7 -14.42 12.89 -6.86
C THR A 7 -14.29 11.99 -8.09
N LEU A 8 -13.96 12.60 -9.23
CA LEU A 8 -13.50 11.92 -10.42
C LEU A 8 -12.01 11.61 -10.21
N ILE A 9 -11.74 10.49 -9.54
CA ILE A 9 -10.56 9.70 -9.88
C ILE A 9 -11.09 8.38 -10.42
N THR A 10 -11.38 8.41 -11.72
CA THR A 10 -11.31 7.22 -12.55
C THR A 10 -9.87 6.72 -12.47
N HIS A 11 -9.66 5.53 -11.90
CA HIS A 11 -8.76 4.49 -12.41
C HIS A 11 -9.26 3.14 -11.85
N ALA A 12 -10.48 2.76 -12.25
CA ALA A 12 -10.82 1.35 -12.30
C ALA A 12 -10.14 0.78 -13.57
N THR A 13 -8.85 0.47 -13.48
CA THR A 13 -8.16 -0.35 -14.48
C THR A 13 -7.96 -1.73 -13.89
N MET A 14 -8.45 -2.74 -14.62
CA MET A 14 -8.29 -4.14 -14.29
C MET A 14 -6.81 -4.53 -14.31
N GLY A 15 -6.33 -5.15 -13.21
CA GLY A 15 -5.04 -5.84 -13.11
C GLY A 15 -3.89 -4.92 -12.69
N LEU A 16 -3.72 -4.72 -11.38
CA LEU A 16 -2.69 -3.84 -10.83
C LEU A 16 -1.29 -4.44 -10.99
N ASP A 17 -0.38 -3.66 -11.57
CA ASP A 17 1.06 -3.94 -11.58
C ASP A 17 1.67 -3.48 -10.25
N THR A 18 2.68 -4.19 -9.76
CA THR A 18 3.44 -3.81 -8.54
C THR A 18 3.94 -2.35 -8.59
N VAL A 19 4.18 -1.79 -9.78
CA VAL A 19 4.58 -0.39 -9.97
C VAL A 19 3.49 0.62 -9.57
N GLU A 20 2.22 0.35 -9.87
CA GLU A 20 1.12 1.28 -9.58
C GLU A 20 0.88 1.41 -8.06
N LEU A 21 0.90 0.27 -7.35
CA LEU A 21 0.81 0.26 -5.90
C LEU A 21 1.91 1.12 -5.26
N VAL A 22 3.14 1.00 -5.75
CA VAL A 22 4.29 1.75 -5.23
C VAL A 22 4.06 3.25 -5.40
N ILE A 23 3.66 3.69 -6.59
CA ILE A 23 3.41 5.13 -6.87
C ILE A 23 2.30 5.67 -5.97
N ALA A 24 1.19 4.93 -5.83
CA ALA A 24 0.09 5.33 -4.96
C ALA A 24 0.53 5.50 -3.49
N LEU A 25 1.39 4.61 -3.00
CA LEU A 25 1.95 4.67 -1.66
C LEU A 25 2.99 5.80 -1.50
N GLU A 26 3.84 6.04 -2.49
CA GLU A 26 4.78 7.17 -2.53
C GLU A 26 4.05 8.50 -2.38
N GLU A 27 2.99 8.72 -3.17
CA GLU A 27 2.18 9.94 -3.11
C GLU A 27 1.43 10.06 -1.78
N ALA A 28 0.81 8.96 -1.32
CA ALA A 28 0.06 8.91 -0.07
C ALA A 28 0.90 9.30 1.15
N TYR A 29 2.11 8.76 1.25
CA TYR A 29 2.98 8.95 2.40
C TYR A 29 4.01 10.06 2.20
N ARG A 30 4.07 10.66 1.00
CA ARG A 30 5.07 11.64 0.59
C ARG A 30 6.49 11.13 0.80
N VAL A 31 6.76 9.93 0.28
CA VAL A 31 8.06 9.25 0.35
C VAL A 31 8.53 8.84 -1.04
N GLU A 32 9.83 8.60 -1.19
CA GLU A 32 10.40 7.98 -2.38
C GLU A 32 10.78 6.53 -2.08
N LEU A 33 10.25 5.56 -2.82
CA LEU A 33 10.48 4.12 -2.69
C LEU A 33 11.37 3.62 -3.84
N PRO A 34 12.71 3.72 -3.72
CA PRO A 34 13.62 3.26 -4.74
C PRO A 34 13.56 1.74 -4.88
N ARG A 35 13.79 1.30 -6.12
CA ARG A 35 13.72 -0.11 -6.52
C ARG A 35 14.60 -1.03 -5.66
N GLU A 36 15.75 -0.56 -5.20
CA GLU A 36 16.68 -1.37 -4.38
C GLU A 36 16.04 -1.92 -3.10
N ASP A 37 15.18 -1.13 -2.46
CA ASP A 37 14.49 -1.54 -1.23
C ASP A 37 13.29 -2.42 -1.53
N LEU A 38 12.64 -2.18 -2.67
CA LEU A 38 11.51 -2.97 -3.15
C LEU A 38 11.91 -4.38 -3.63
N VAL A 39 13.15 -4.58 -4.09
CA VAL A 39 13.66 -5.90 -4.53
C VAL A 39 13.55 -6.96 -3.43
N ARG A 40 13.62 -6.53 -2.17
CA ARG A 40 13.55 -7.43 -1.00
C ARG A 40 12.13 -7.58 -0.44
N VAL A 41 11.18 -6.75 -0.87
CA VAL A 41 9.78 -6.81 -0.45
C VAL A 41 9.14 -8.08 -1.00
N ARG A 42 8.59 -8.90 -0.10
CA ARG A 42 7.83 -10.11 -0.45
C ARG A 42 6.46 -10.13 0.19
N THR A 43 6.33 -9.49 1.34
CA THR A 43 5.13 -9.48 2.16
C THR A 43 4.57 -8.07 2.35
N VAL A 44 3.30 -8.01 2.74
CA VAL A 44 2.61 -6.75 3.10
C VAL A 44 3.35 -6.03 4.24
N ALA A 45 3.89 -6.78 5.20
CA ALA A 45 4.74 -6.23 6.25
C ALA A 45 6.03 -5.59 5.73
N ASP A 46 6.74 -6.26 4.81
CA ASP A 46 8.01 -5.74 4.28
C ASP A 46 7.82 -4.36 3.64
N LEU A 47 6.76 -4.20 2.83
CA LEU A 47 6.48 -2.92 2.18
C LEU A 47 6.12 -1.83 3.20
N PHE A 48 5.31 -2.17 4.21
CA PHE A 48 5.00 -1.25 5.30
C PHE A 48 6.26 -0.79 6.04
N ASP A 49 7.17 -1.71 6.37
CA ASP A 49 8.41 -1.40 7.08
C ASP A 49 9.34 -0.51 6.25
N VAL A 50 9.39 -0.72 4.93
CA VAL A 50 10.14 0.15 4.00
C VAL A 50 9.59 1.58 4.03
N ILE A 51 8.26 1.74 4.03
CA ILE A 51 7.60 3.05 4.12
C ILE A 51 7.82 3.68 5.52
N ALA A 52 7.68 2.89 6.58
CA ALA A 52 7.85 3.33 7.96
C ALA A 52 9.28 3.85 8.22
N THR A 53 10.28 3.17 7.66
CA THR A 53 11.70 3.56 7.76
C THR A 53 11.95 4.91 7.10
N ARG A 54 11.35 5.17 5.94
CA ARG A 54 11.51 6.43 5.19
C ARG A 54 10.74 7.60 5.76
N THR A 55 9.52 7.35 6.25
CA THR A 55 8.71 8.39 6.88
C THR A 55 9.25 8.79 8.26
N GLY A 56 10.20 8.05 8.83
CA GLY A 56 10.76 8.32 10.15
C GLY A 56 9.75 8.16 11.29
N ARG A 57 8.62 7.50 11.06
CA ARG A 57 7.50 7.44 12.01
C ARG A 57 7.68 6.42 13.15
N GLY A 58 8.77 5.65 13.16
CA GLY A 58 9.04 4.67 14.22
C GLY A 58 7.97 3.55 14.30
N LEU A 59 7.40 3.16 13.16
CA LEU A 59 6.28 2.20 13.09
C LEU A 59 6.73 0.76 12.82
N VAL A 60 8.02 0.52 12.64
CA VAL A 60 8.61 -0.78 12.27
C VAL A 60 8.18 -1.87 13.25
N GLY A 61 7.63 -2.96 12.71
CA GLY A 61 7.23 -4.12 13.51
C GLY A 61 5.99 -3.93 14.40
N ARG A 62 5.28 -2.79 14.31
CA ARG A 62 4.05 -2.60 15.08
C ARG A 62 2.86 -3.37 14.49
N TYR A 63 2.76 -3.45 13.16
CA TYR A 63 1.69 -4.12 12.37
C TYR A 63 0.28 -4.10 13.00
N ALA A 64 -0.05 -2.98 13.65
CA ALA A 64 -1.26 -2.79 14.43
C ALA A 64 -1.46 -1.29 14.66
N GLY A 65 -2.70 -0.91 14.99
CA GLY A 65 -3.08 0.48 15.22
C GLY A 65 -3.41 1.24 13.94
N PRO A 66 -3.70 2.55 14.07
CA PRO A 66 -4.31 3.34 13.00
C PRO A 66 -3.40 3.48 11.79
N GLU A 67 -2.08 3.47 11.95
CA GLU A 67 -1.15 3.58 10.82
C GLU A 67 -1.11 2.31 9.97
N TRP A 68 -1.20 1.14 10.61
CA TRP A 68 -1.31 -0.14 9.93
C TRP A 68 -2.67 -0.31 9.24
N GLU A 69 -3.74 0.20 9.87
CA GLU A 69 -5.08 0.20 9.29
C GLU A 69 -5.19 1.14 8.08
N ASP A 70 -4.65 2.36 8.16
CA ASP A 70 -4.56 3.29 7.01
C ASP A 70 -3.78 2.67 5.85
N TYR A 71 -2.63 2.05 6.14
CA TYR A 71 -1.83 1.36 5.12
C TYR A 71 -2.61 0.24 4.44
N ARG A 72 -3.22 -0.66 5.23
CA ARG A 72 -4.01 -1.76 4.66
C ARG A 72 -5.22 -1.26 3.88
N GLN A 73 -5.84 -0.17 4.30
CA GLN A 73 -6.96 0.41 3.55
C GLN A 73 -6.50 0.89 2.17
N ARG A 74 -5.39 1.64 2.11
CA ARG A 74 -4.83 2.11 0.83
C ARG A 74 -4.46 0.94 -0.08
N VAL A 75 -3.78 -0.07 0.46
CA VAL A 75 -3.45 -1.28 -0.29
C VAL A 75 -4.72 -2.00 -0.76
N SER A 76 -5.76 -2.10 0.08
CA SER A 76 -7.04 -2.70 -0.31
C SER A 76 -7.72 -1.94 -1.43
N ASP A 77 -7.71 -0.60 -1.37
CA ASP A 77 -8.33 0.27 -2.36
C ASP A 77 -7.63 0.16 -3.73
N GLU A 78 -6.29 0.09 -3.74
CA GLU A 78 -5.50 -0.05 -4.97
C GLU A 78 -5.57 -1.48 -5.54
N LEU A 79 -5.42 -2.51 -4.70
CA LEU A 79 -5.37 -3.91 -5.17
C LEU A 79 -6.78 -4.50 -5.42
N GLY A 80 -7.84 -3.88 -4.91
CA GLY A 80 -9.19 -4.44 -4.90
C GLY A 80 -9.32 -5.72 -4.06
N VAL A 81 -8.39 -5.97 -3.13
CA VAL A 81 -8.39 -7.15 -2.26
C VAL A 81 -8.99 -6.83 -0.89
N GLU A 82 -9.61 -7.81 -0.24
CA GLU A 82 -10.18 -7.62 1.09
C GLU A 82 -9.10 -7.36 2.15
N ILE A 83 -9.33 -6.38 3.05
CA ILE A 83 -8.42 -6.05 4.15
C ILE A 83 -8.08 -7.26 5.03
N ALA A 84 -9.00 -8.22 5.16
CA ALA A 84 -8.78 -9.46 5.89
C ALA A 84 -7.64 -10.33 5.32
N LYS A 85 -7.36 -10.21 4.02
CA LYS A 85 -6.25 -10.91 3.34
C LYS A 85 -4.91 -10.20 3.49
N LEU A 86 -4.92 -8.92 3.87
CA LEU A 86 -3.72 -8.10 4.09
C LEU A 86 -3.13 -8.36 5.47
N ALA A 87 -2.82 -9.63 5.77
CA ALA A 87 -2.08 -10.01 6.95
C ALA A 87 -0.59 -9.60 6.79
N PRO A 88 0.14 -9.31 7.88
CA PRO A 88 1.55 -8.91 7.79
C PRO A 88 2.40 -9.90 6.98
N MET A 89 2.17 -11.21 7.17
CA MET A 89 2.92 -12.26 6.48
C MET A 89 2.36 -12.62 5.10
N ALA A 90 1.26 -12.00 4.66
CA ALA A 90 0.70 -12.26 3.34
C ALA A 90 1.69 -11.82 2.26
N ARG A 91 1.91 -12.69 1.29
CA ARG A 91 2.85 -12.50 0.18
C ARG A 91 2.12 -11.97 -1.03
N PHE A 92 2.66 -10.93 -1.66
CA PHE A 92 2.01 -10.27 -2.81
C PHE A 92 1.75 -11.26 -3.97
N LEU A 93 2.78 -12.02 -4.37
CA LEU A 93 2.67 -13.00 -5.46
C LEU A 93 1.81 -14.22 -5.10
N GLN A 94 2.04 -14.83 -3.92
CA GLN A 94 1.45 -16.13 -3.58
C GLN A 94 0.04 -16.01 -2.98
N ASP A 95 -0.20 -15.02 -2.13
CA ASP A 95 -1.43 -14.93 -1.35
C ASP A 95 -2.40 -13.88 -1.93
N LEU A 96 -1.86 -12.82 -2.55
CA LEU A 96 -2.67 -11.75 -3.15
C LEU A 96 -2.77 -11.85 -4.68
N GLY A 97 -1.95 -12.68 -5.32
CA GLY A 97 -1.99 -12.93 -6.77
C GLY A 97 -1.51 -11.76 -7.63
N ILE A 98 -0.61 -10.93 -7.09
CA ILE A 98 -0.06 -9.74 -7.74
C ILE A 98 1.32 -10.05 -8.29
N ASP A 99 1.52 -9.86 -9.60
CA ASP A 99 2.80 -10.05 -10.31
C ASP A 99 3.63 -8.76 -10.43
#